data_AF-A0A3M1DZQ8-F1
#
_entry.id   AF-A0A3M1DZQ8-F1
#
_cell.length_a   1.000
_cell.length_b   1.000
_cell.length_c   1.000
_cell.angle_alpha   90.00
_cell.angle_beta   90.00
_cell.angle_gamma   90.00
#
_symmetry.space_group_name_H-M   'P 1'
#
loop_
_entity.id
_entity.type
_entity.pdbx_description
1 polymer ?
#
loop_
_entity_poly.entity_id
_entity_poly.type
_entity_poly.pdbx_seq_one_letter_code
_entity_poly.pdbx_strand_id
1 'polypeptide(L)'
;MLLLWERLSKASVQTAPKANGSDAVRPLLRTTRLPYDRRCAAITKKGTRCKGRIRNGSDFCYFHDPETAGKRTRSAPSPLAKRRRRLKHLPDGYLRKLNSIAAVGEAMDRLYREVRLGVITPEMGRVLFDILNRLMDAGLVTTGPRPDRTKAARIRPKLRDLLTRQERRAWDRAVENALTRPAASVETTDPRGAPGSARPRSGKHPARSAAPKSPDRSSPADPARSRVRAG
;
A
#
# COMPACT_ATOMS: atom_id res chain seq x y z
N MET A 1 -11.89 -5.24 37.44
CA MET A 1 -10.48 -5.19 37.00
C MET A 1 -10.38 -4.59 35.59
N LEU A 2 -10.58 -3.27 35.44
CA LEU A 2 -10.61 -2.57 34.13
C LEU A 2 -10.10 -1.12 34.25
N LEU A 3 -9.10 -0.85 35.11
CA LEU A 3 -8.60 0.50 35.38
C LEU A 3 -7.06 0.63 35.43
N LEU A 4 -6.31 -0.33 34.87
CA LEU A 4 -4.84 -0.30 34.92
C LEU A 4 -4.14 0.08 33.60
N TRP A 5 -4.84 0.08 32.46
CA TRP A 5 -4.22 0.31 31.15
C TRP A 5 -4.20 1.78 30.68
N GLU A 6 -5.04 2.65 31.26
CA GLU A 6 -5.10 4.07 30.88
C GLU A 6 -3.94 4.93 31.40
N ARG A 7 -3.05 4.35 32.21
CA ARG A 7 -1.92 5.05 32.85
C ARG A 7 -0.58 4.90 32.13
N LEU A 8 -0.50 4.07 31.08
CA LEU A 8 0.76 3.81 30.34
C LEU A 8 0.86 4.58 29.01
N SER A 9 -0.19 5.24 28.53
CA SER A 9 -0.17 5.99 27.26
C SER A 9 0.30 7.45 27.37
N LYS A 10 0.66 7.93 28.57
CA LYS A 10 1.13 9.30 28.82
C LYS A 10 2.64 9.44 29.04
N ALA A 11 3.41 8.38 28.81
CA ALA A 11 4.88 8.41 28.94
C ALA A 11 5.53 9.05 27.70
N SER A 12 5.71 10.37 27.79
CA SER A 12 6.91 11.12 27.36
C SER A 12 7.51 10.81 25.99
N VAL A 13 6.99 11.47 24.95
CA VAL A 13 7.83 11.87 23.82
C VAL A 13 8.65 13.08 24.28
N GLN A 14 9.82 12.82 24.86
CA GLN A 14 10.83 13.85 25.07
C GLN A 14 11.36 14.28 23.70
N THR A 15 10.86 15.41 23.20
CA THR A 15 11.44 16.10 22.07
C THR A 15 12.85 16.56 22.44
N ALA A 16 13.86 15.92 21.87
CA ALA A 16 15.25 16.32 22.00
C ALA A 16 15.41 17.80 21.58
N PRO A 17 16.12 18.63 22.37
CA PRO A 17 16.37 20.01 22.00
C PRO A 17 17.20 20.06 20.71
N LYS A 18 16.69 20.79 19.71
CA LYS A 18 17.45 21.20 18.52
C LYS A 18 18.64 22.06 18.97
N ALA A 19 19.83 21.46 18.98
CA ALA A 19 21.07 22.21 19.07
C ALA A 19 21.26 22.98 17.76
N ASN A 20 20.83 24.24 17.76
CA ASN A 20 21.27 25.25 16.81
C ASN A 20 22.64 25.75 17.27
N GLY A 21 23.63 25.67 16.39
CA GLY A 21 24.87 26.44 16.52
C GLY A 21 26.04 25.69 17.12
N SER A 22 26.84 25.09 16.24
CA SER A 22 28.25 25.44 16.21
C SER A 22 28.81 25.08 14.84
N ASP A 23 29.10 26.11 14.04
CA ASP A 23 30.11 26.07 12.98
C ASP A 23 31.48 25.83 13.62
N ALA A 24 31.63 24.68 14.28
CA ALA A 24 32.93 24.11 14.53
C ALA A 24 33.43 23.73 13.14
N VAL A 25 34.22 24.64 12.56
CA VAL A 25 35.17 24.38 11.49
C VAL A 25 35.98 23.18 11.96
N ARG A 26 35.45 21.97 11.69
CA ARG A 26 36.20 20.73 11.80
C ARG A 26 37.42 21.00 10.95
N PRO A 27 38.63 21.08 11.50
CA PRO A 27 39.82 21.18 10.69
C PRO A 27 39.71 20.01 9.74
N LEU A 28 39.45 20.31 8.47
CA LEU A 28 39.49 19.33 7.40
C LEU A 28 40.86 18.74 7.58
N LEU A 29 40.93 17.54 8.17
CA LEU A 29 42.11 16.72 8.19
C LEU A 29 42.51 16.73 6.73
N ARG A 30 43.53 17.52 6.41
CA ARG A 30 44.12 17.56 5.08
C ARG A 30 44.61 16.14 4.97
N THR A 31 43.78 15.29 4.35
CA THR A 31 44.12 13.93 4.02
C THR A 31 45.31 14.13 3.11
N THR A 32 46.49 14.06 3.68
CA THR A 32 47.76 14.00 2.98
C THR A 32 47.53 12.89 1.99
N ARG A 33 47.40 13.28 0.71
CA ARG A 33 47.14 12.32 -0.37
C ARG A 33 48.23 11.30 -0.25
N LEU A 34 47.86 10.07 0.15
CA LEU A 34 48.81 8.98 0.19
C LEU A 34 49.45 8.90 -1.21
N PRO A 35 50.77 8.70 -1.33
CA PRO A 35 51.48 8.68 -2.61
C PRO A 35 50.96 7.63 -3.60
N TYR A 36 50.01 6.79 -3.17
CA TYR A 36 49.30 5.78 -3.96
C TYR A 36 47.82 6.10 -4.24
N ASP A 37 47.39 7.36 -4.07
CA ASP A 37 46.03 7.80 -4.43
C ASP A 37 45.91 7.95 -5.95
N ARG A 38 46.11 6.81 -6.63
CA ARG A 38 46.11 6.69 -8.09
C ARG A 38 44.68 6.87 -8.58
N ARG A 39 44.45 7.98 -9.28
CA ARG A 39 43.17 8.32 -9.89
C ARG A 39 43.11 7.80 -11.31
N CYS A 40 41.92 7.37 -11.71
CA CYS A 40 41.64 6.89 -13.05
C CYS A 40 42.18 7.85 -14.13
N ALA A 41 42.85 7.27 -15.14
CA ALA A 41 43.40 8.02 -16.26
C ALA A 41 42.34 8.50 -17.28
N ALA A 42 41.13 7.95 -17.25
CA ALA A 42 40.09 8.27 -18.21
C ALA A 42 39.59 9.72 -18.13
N ILE A 43 39.29 10.29 -19.30
CA ILE A 43 38.64 11.59 -19.46
C ILE A 43 37.14 11.36 -19.60
N THR A 44 36.35 12.04 -18.77
CA THR A 44 34.89 11.97 -18.84
C THR A 44 34.36 12.69 -20.09
N LYS A 45 33.10 12.44 -20.45
CA LYS A 45 32.42 13.15 -21.56
C LYS A 45 32.44 14.69 -21.44
N LYS A 46 32.65 15.22 -20.23
CA LYS A 46 32.76 16.66 -19.95
C LYS A 46 34.19 17.20 -20.09
N GLY A 47 35.14 16.40 -20.58
CA GLY A 47 36.56 16.76 -20.69
C GLY A 47 37.34 16.73 -19.37
N THR A 48 36.67 16.47 -18.23
CA THR A 48 37.33 16.42 -16.92
C THR A 48 37.87 15.01 -16.60
N ARG A 49 38.98 14.92 -15.87
CA ARG A 49 39.56 13.63 -15.44
C ARG A 49 38.65 12.90 -14.45
N CYS A 50 38.49 11.59 -14.63
CA CYS A 50 37.69 10.77 -13.73
C CYS A 50 38.27 10.77 -12.30
N LYS A 51 37.41 11.06 -11.32
CA LYS A 51 37.77 11.06 -9.88
C LYS A 51 37.71 9.66 -9.24
N GLY A 52 37.43 8.62 -10.02
CA GLY A 52 37.34 7.25 -9.52
C GLY A 52 38.72 6.68 -9.14
N ARG A 53 38.76 5.88 -8.08
CA ARG A 53 39.95 5.14 -7.65
C ARG A 53 40.26 4.01 -8.64
N ILE A 54 41.52 3.84 -9.01
CA ILE A 54 41.94 2.72 -9.86
C ILE A 54 41.91 1.39 -9.09
N ARG A 55 41.89 0.27 -9.80
CA ARG A 55 42.15 -1.06 -9.20
C ARG A 55 43.65 -1.35 -9.26
N ASN A 56 44.11 -2.25 -8.41
CA ASN A 56 45.52 -2.67 -8.43
C ASN A 56 45.83 -3.31 -9.79
N GLY A 57 46.86 -2.81 -10.47
CA GLY A 57 47.28 -3.31 -11.78
C GLY A 57 46.50 -2.74 -12.99
N SER A 58 45.58 -1.78 -12.81
CA SER A 58 44.89 -1.12 -13.93
C SER A 58 45.01 0.40 -13.87
N ASP A 59 45.09 1.08 -15.01
CA ASP A 59 45.11 2.55 -15.07
C ASP A 59 43.70 3.18 -15.01
N PHE A 60 42.67 2.33 -15.13
CA PHE A 60 41.27 2.72 -15.16
C PHE A 60 40.52 2.28 -13.89
N CYS A 61 39.45 2.99 -13.54
CA CYS A 61 38.51 2.55 -12.51
C CYS A 61 37.54 1.51 -13.09
N TYR A 62 36.79 0.83 -12.22
CA TYR A 62 35.78 -0.16 -12.62
C TYR A 62 34.78 0.37 -13.67
N PHE A 63 34.51 1.67 -13.71
CA PHE A 63 33.59 2.26 -14.68
C PHE A 63 34.22 2.61 -16.04
N HIS A 64 35.54 2.80 -16.12
CA HIS A 64 36.25 3.15 -17.36
C HIS A 64 37.17 2.06 -17.88
N ASP A 65 37.26 0.94 -17.19
CA ASP A 65 38.02 -0.22 -17.63
C ASP A 65 37.42 -0.80 -18.94
N PRO A 66 38.22 -0.87 -20.03
CA PRO A 66 37.74 -1.30 -21.34
C PRO A 66 37.32 -2.77 -21.37
N GLU A 67 37.95 -3.64 -20.58
CA GLU A 67 37.61 -5.06 -20.54
C GLU A 67 36.23 -5.30 -19.93
N THR A 68 35.90 -4.53 -18.88
CA THR A 68 34.59 -4.61 -18.24
C THR A 68 33.52 -3.77 -18.94
N ALA A 69 33.90 -2.79 -19.76
CA ALA A 69 32.95 -1.96 -20.50
C ALA A 69 32.04 -2.79 -21.42
N GLY A 70 32.63 -3.73 -22.19
CA GLY A 70 31.88 -4.63 -23.07
C GLY A 70 30.96 -5.60 -22.32
N LYS A 71 31.37 -6.05 -21.12
CA LYS A 71 30.53 -6.90 -20.26
C LYS A 71 29.36 -6.11 -19.66
N ARG A 72 29.55 -4.83 -19.33
CA ARG A 72 28.51 -3.96 -18.75
C ARG A 72 27.41 -3.59 -19.74
N THR A 73 27.72 -3.38 -21.01
CA THR A 73 26.70 -3.13 -22.05
C THR A 73 25.82 -4.36 -22.29
N ARG A 74 26.41 -5.57 -22.31
CA ARG A 74 25.64 -6.81 -22.53
C ARG A 74 24.83 -7.25 -21.33
N SER A 75 25.27 -6.93 -20.11
CA SER A 75 24.61 -7.35 -18.86
C SER A 75 23.74 -6.27 -18.21
N ALA A 76 23.69 -5.05 -18.77
CA ALA A 76 22.85 -3.99 -18.24
C ALA A 76 21.37 -4.44 -18.28
N PRO A 77 20.74 -4.69 -17.11
CA PRO A 77 19.33 -5.05 -17.11
C PRO A 77 18.55 -3.89 -17.72
N SER A 78 17.64 -4.21 -18.63
CA SER A 78 16.73 -3.22 -19.23
C SER A 78 16.09 -2.38 -18.11
N PRO A 79 15.78 -1.10 -18.33
CA PRO A 79 15.13 -0.27 -17.32
C PRO A 79 13.87 -0.93 -16.74
N LEU A 80 13.14 -1.71 -17.56
CA LEU A 80 12.05 -2.57 -17.13
C LEU A 80 12.49 -3.69 -16.17
N ALA A 81 13.59 -4.38 -16.45
CA ALA A 81 14.14 -5.40 -15.55
C ALA A 81 14.61 -4.79 -14.21
N LYS A 82 15.22 -3.60 -14.21
CA LYS A 82 15.55 -2.87 -12.97
C LYS A 82 14.31 -2.55 -12.15
N ARG A 83 13.25 -2.06 -12.81
CA ARG A 83 11.96 -1.78 -12.15
C ARG A 83 11.36 -3.05 -11.55
N ARG A 84 11.34 -4.17 -12.29
CA ARG A 84 10.87 -5.47 -11.80
C ARG A 84 11.68 -6.00 -10.61
N ARG A 85 13.01 -5.85 -10.61
CA ARG A 85 13.85 -6.24 -9.45
C ARG A 85 13.55 -5.41 -8.20
N ARG A 86 13.33 -4.10 -8.34
CA ARG A 86 12.90 -3.24 -7.22
C ARG A 86 11.53 -3.64 -6.68
N LEU A 87 10.63 -4.07 -7.55
CA LEU A 87 9.30 -4.58 -7.16
C LEU A 87 9.37 -5.97 -6.48
N LYS A 88 10.33 -6.82 -6.84
CA LYS A 88 10.48 -8.17 -6.22
C LYS A 88 10.87 -8.15 -4.74
N HIS A 89 11.56 -7.10 -4.29
CA HIS A 89 11.96 -6.97 -2.88
C HIS A 89 10.90 -6.27 -2.02
N LEU A 90 9.89 -5.66 -2.64
CA LEU A 90 8.70 -5.31 -1.89
C LEU A 90 7.92 -6.60 -1.63
N PRO A 91 7.52 -6.89 -0.39
CA PRO A 91 6.60 -7.98 -0.12
C PRO A 91 5.42 -7.86 -1.08
N ASP A 92 4.98 -8.97 -1.67
CA ASP A 92 4.02 -9.08 -2.79
C ASP A 92 2.64 -8.41 -2.56
N GLY A 93 2.47 -7.67 -1.46
CA GLY A 93 1.28 -6.91 -1.09
C GLY A 93 1.37 -5.38 -1.17
N TYR A 94 2.56 -4.76 -1.21
CA TYR A 94 2.64 -3.31 -0.93
C TYR A 94 2.31 -2.37 -2.10
N LEU A 95 2.19 -2.87 -3.34
CA LEU A 95 1.90 -2.04 -4.52
C LEU A 95 0.88 -2.70 -5.47
N ARG A 96 -0.14 -3.37 -4.93
CA ARG A 96 -1.30 -3.70 -5.76
C ARG A 96 -2.01 -2.39 -6.10
N LYS A 97 -2.19 -2.12 -7.40
CA LYS A 97 -2.99 -0.98 -7.84
C LYS A 97 -4.42 -1.22 -7.35
N LEU A 98 -4.91 -0.36 -6.47
CA LEU A 98 -6.30 -0.34 -6.00
C LEU A 98 -7.18 0.37 -7.03
N ASN A 99 -7.09 -0.04 -8.30
CA ASN A 99 -7.79 0.61 -9.41
C ASN A 99 -9.18 0.01 -9.69
N SER A 100 -9.53 -1.11 -9.07
CA SER A 100 -10.82 -1.78 -9.21
C SER A 100 -11.47 -2.03 -7.86
N ILE A 101 -12.81 -2.04 -7.83
CA ILE A 101 -13.58 -2.32 -6.60
C ILE A 101 -13.25 -3.72 -6.07
N ALA A 102 -13.04 -4.69 -6.94
CA ALA A 102 -12.61 -6.03 -6.55
C ALA A 102 -11.25 -6.00 -5.83
N ALA A 103 -10.28 -5.21 -6.32
CA ALA A 103 -8.98 -5.09 -5.67
C ALA A 103 -9.07 -4.39 -4.29
N VAL A 104 -9.99 -3.43 -4.14
CA VAL A 104 -10.27 -2.79 -2.85
C VAL A 104 -10.93 -3.79 -1.89
N GLY A 105 -11.90 -4.58 -2.35
CA GLY A 105 -12.53 -5.64 -1.56
C GLY A 105 -11.52 -6.68 -1.08
N GLU A 106 -10.64 -7.16 -1.97
CA GLU A 106 -9.54 -8.06 -1.58
C GLU A 106 -8.61 -7.45 -0.53
N ALA A 107 -8.35 -6.14 -0.62
CA ALA A 107 -7.54 -5.42 0.35
C ALA A 107 -8.26 -5.30 1.71
N MET A 108 -9.57 -5.05 1.73
CA MET A 108 -10.39 -5.03 2.95
C MET A 108 -10.43 -6.41 3.62
N ASP A 109 -10.64 -7.49 2.85
CA ASP A 109 -10.64 -8.87 3.36
C ASP A 109 -9.28 -9.29 3.95
N ARG A 110 -8.19 -8.80 3.35
CA ARG A 110 -6.84 -9.01 3.87
C ARG A 110 -6.62 -8.24 5.16
N LEU A 111 -6.99 -6.96 5.19
CA LEU A 111 -6.90 -6.11 6.38
C LEU A 111 -7.66 -6.73 7.56
N TYR A 112 -8.87 -7.22 7.32
CA TYR A 112 -9.66 -7.90 8.35
C TYR A 112 -8.95 -9.13 8.94
N ARG A 113 -8.33 -9.96 8.08
CA ARG A 113 -7.54 -11.11 8.52
C ARG A 113 -6.32 -10.70 9.34
N GLU A 114 -5.58 -9.68 8.91
CA GLU A 114 -4.38 -9.20 9.59
C GLU A 114 -4.70 -8.57 10.97
N VAL A 115 -5.83 -7.87 11.08
CA VAL A 115 -6.34 -7.38 12.37
C VAL A 115 -6.74 -8.55 13.29
N ARG A 116 -7.44 -9.57 12.75
CA ARG A 116 -7.85 -10.75 13.53
C ARG A 116 -6.65 -11.59 14.01
N LEU A 117 -5.58 -11.64 13.23
CA LEU A 117 -4.33 -12.32 13.60
C LEU A 117 -3.47 -11.50 14.57
N GLY A 118 -3.84 -10.24 14.88
CA GLY A 118 -3.06 -9.36 15.74
C GLY A 118 -1.78 -8.83 15.09
N VAL A 119 -1.60 -9.00 13.78
CA VAL A 119 -0.48 -8.44 13.01
C VAL A 119 -0.61 -6.92 12.92
N ILE A 120 -1.85 -6.43 12.78
CA ILE A 120 -2.20 -5.01 12.75
C ILE A 120 -3.02 -4.68 13.99
N THR A 121 -2.70 -3.57 14.65
CA THR A 121 -3.49 -3.08 15.79
C THR A 121 -4.89 -2.64 15.34
N PRO A 122 -5.94 -2.80 16.16
CA PRO A 122 -7.30 -2.39 15.78
C PRO A 122 -7.41 -0.90 15.42
N GLU A 123 -6.63 -0.04 16.08
CA GLU A 123 -6.58 1.40 15.80
C GLU A 123 -6.04 1.68 14.40
N MET A 124 -4.92 1.04 14.02
CA MET A 124 -4.36 1.15 12.67
C MET A 124 -5.31 0.57 11.62
N GLY A 125 -5.98 -0.55 11.95
CA GLY A 125 -7.00 -1.16 11.09
C GLY A 125 -8.13 -0.20 10.75
N ARG A 126 -8.63 0.57 11.72
CA ARG A 126 -9.67 1.60 11.47
C ARG A 126 -9.19 2.68 10.49
N VAL A 127 -7.98 3.21 10.69
CA VAL A 127 -7.41 4.23 9.79
C VAL A 127 -7.26 3.71 8.36
N LEU A 128 -6.77 2.48 8.20
CA LEU A 128 -6.63 1.86 6.88
C LEU A 128 -7.99 1.62 6.21
N PHE A 129 -8.98 1.19 6.99
CA PHE A 129 -10.35 1.00 6.52
C PHE A 129 -10.98 2.32 6.05
N ASP A 130 -10.80 3.40 6.81
CA ASP A 130 -11.29 4.74 6.45
C ASP A 130 -10.65 5.25 5.15
N ILE A 131 -9.36 5.00 4.94
CA ILE A 131 -8.68 5.35 3.69
C ILE A 131 -9.28 4.56 2.51
N LEU A 132 -9.53 3.26 2.68
CA LEU A 132 -10.13 2.43 1.63
C LEU A 132 -11.56 2.89 1.29
N ASN A 133 -12.36 3.26 2.30
CA ASN A 133 -13.70 3.83 2.08
C ASN A 133 -13.64 5.16 1.35
N ARG A 134 -12.76 6.08 1.77
CA ARG A 134 -12.57 7.37 1.08
C ARG A 134 -12.12 7.20 -0.38
N LEU A 135 -11.32 6.18 -0.68
CA LEU A 135 -10.93 5.86 -2.06
C LEU A 135 -12.13 5.40 -2.90
N MET A 136 -13.07 4.65 -2.31
CA MET A 136 -14.32 4.26 -2.97
C MET A 136 -15.25 5.47 -3.16
N ASP A 137 -15.45 6.28 -2.11
CA ASP A 137 -16.33 7.46 -2.13
C ASP A 137 -15.84 8.53 -3.11
N ALA A 138 -14.53 8.69 -3.25
CA ALA A 138 -13.92 9.64 -4.18
C ALA A 138 -14.06 9.22 -5.66
N GLY A 139 -14.60 8.03 -5.96
CA GLY A 139 -14.73 7.52 -7.34
C GLY A 139 -13.39 7.27 -8.04
N LEU A 140 -12.27 7.27 -7.30
CA LEU A 140 -10.93 6.99 -7.82
C LEU A 140 -10.76 5.51 -8.21
N VAL A 141 -11.63 4.67 -7.68
CA VAL A 141 -11.71 3.25 -8.00
C VAL A 141 -12.66 3.10 -9.17
N THR A 142 -12.12 2.68 -10.31
CA THR A 142 -12.99 2.41 -11.46
C THR A 142 -13.95 1.27 -11.08
N THR A 143 -15.24 1.52 -11.20
CA THR A 143 -16.25 0.50 -11.48
C THR A 143 -15.96 -0.02 -12.88
N GLY A 144 -14.79 -0.64 -13.09
CA GLY A 144 -14.53 -1.38 -14.30
C GLY A 144 -15.72 -2.32 -14.51
N PRO A 145 -16.16 -2.53 -15.76
CA PRO A 145 -17.31 -3.39 -16.04
C PRO A 145 -17.12 -4.65 -15.20
N ARG A 146 -18.11 -4.91 -14.33
CA ARG A 146 -18.19 -6.13 -13.54
C ARG A 146 -17.79 -7.24 -14.51
N PRO A 147 -16.86 -8.16 -14.19
CA PRO A 147 -16.54 -9.25 -15.10
C PRO A 147 -17.78 -10.14 -15.20
N ASP A 148 -18.78 -9.70 -15.98
CA ASP A 148 -20.02 -10.40 -16.32
C ASP A 148 -19.72 -11.67 -17.13
N ARG A 149 -18.45 -11.88 -17.46
CA ARG A 149 -17.90 -13.18 -17.80
C ARG A 149 -17.29 -13.85 -16.58
N THR A 150 -18.13 -14.15 -15.59
CA THR A 150 -17.82 -15.23 -14.63
C THR A 150 -17.37 -16.46 -15.42
N LYS A 151 -16.48 -17.29 -14.86
CA LYS A 151 -16.10 -18.58 -15.51
C LYS A 151 -17.34 -19.34 -15.97
N ALA A 152 -18.42 -19.29 -15.18
CA ALA A 152 -19.74 -19.82 -15.54
C ALA A 152 -20.27 -19.27 -16.88
N ALA A 153 -20.26 -17.95 -17.11
CA ALA A 153 -20.70 -17.37 -18.39
C ALA A 153 -19.81 -17.75 -19.59
N ARG A 154 -18.52 -18.04 -19.39
CA ARG A 154 -17.66 -18.60 -20.45
C ARG A 154 -17.88 -20.08 -20.72
N ILE A 155 -18.26 -20.85 -19.70
CA ILE A 155 -18.50 -22.29 -19.80
C ILE A 155 -19.93 -22.59 -20.27
N ARG A 156 -20.89 -21.68 -20.03
CA ARG A 156 -22.31 -21.80 -20.44
C ARG A 156 -22.52 -22.26 -21.90
N PRO A 157 -21.91 -21.67 -22.94
CA PRO A 157 -22.10 -22.15 -24.30
C PRO A 157 -21.57 -23.57 -24.50
N LYS A 158 -20.40 -23.90 -23.92
CA LYS A 158 -19.79 -25.23 -24.03
C LYS A 158 -20.58 -26.32 -23.30
N LEU A 159 -21.13 -26.00 -22.12
CA LEU A 159 -22.03 -26.90 -21.39
C LEU A 159 -23.34 -27.11 -22.16
N ARG A 160 -23.88 -26.06 -22.79
CA ARG A 160 -25.11 -26.16 -23.58
C ARG A 160 -24.97 -27.10 -24.78
N ASP A 161 -23.78 -27.21 -25.37
CA ASP A 161 -23.52 -28.09 -26.50
C ASP A 161 -23.32 -29.56 -26.09
N LEU A 162 -22.82 -29.80 -24.88
CA LEU A 162 -22.55 -31.14 -24.35
C LEU A 162 -23.77 -31.81 -23.68
N LEU A 163 -24.79 -31.03 -23.28
CA LEU A 163 -25.98 -31.55 -22.62
C LEU A 163 -27.00 -32.10 -23.63
N THR A 164 -27.66 -33.20 -23.29
CA THR A 164 -28.78 -33.74 -24.07
C THR A 164 -29.95 -32.74 -24.14
N ARG A 165 -30.89 -32.93 -25.07
CA ARG A 165 -32.06 -32.02 -25.19
C ARG A 165 -32.89 -31.96 -23.91
N GLN A 166 -33.03 -33.07 -23.18
CA GLN A 166 -33.76 -33.09 -21.91
C GLN A 166 -33.04 -32.32 -20.81
N GLU A 167 -31.71 -32.47 -20.71
CA GLU A 167 -30.90 -31.75 -19.73
C GLU A 167 -30.85 -30.25 -19.98
N ARG A 168 -30.80 -29.82 -21.26
CA ARG A 168 -30.94 -28.40 -21.62
C ARG A 168 -32.24 -27.80 -21.11
N ARG A 169 -33.36 -28.50 -21.30
CA ARG A 169 -34.68 -28.05 -20.80
C ARG A 169 -34.77 -28.05 -19.27
N ALA A 170 -34.10 -28.98 -18.59
CA ALA A 170 -34.03 -28.98 -17.13
C ALA A 170 -33.20 -27.79 -16.62
N TRP A 171 -32.09 -27.49 -17.28
CA TRP A 171 -31.21 -26.38 -16.95
C TRP A 171 -31.85 -25.02 -17.18
N ASP A 172 -32.50 -24.81 -18.34
CA ASP A 172 -33.18 -23.55 -18.66
C ASP A 172 -34.29 -23.25 -17.62
N ARG A 173 -35.07 -24.26 -17.21
CA ARG A 173 -36.07 -24.12 -16.13
C ARG A 173 -35.44 -23.78 -14.79
N ALA A 174 -34.29 -24.34 -14.44
CA ALA A 174 -33.60 -24.03 -13.18
C ALA A 174 -33.07 -22.58 -13.17
N VAL A 175 -32.56 -22.09 -14.31
CA VAL A 175 -32.11 -20.70 -14.46
C VAL A 175 -33.29 -19.73 -14.39
N GLU A 176 -34.38 -20.04 -15.09
CA GLU A 176 -35.60 -19.24 -15.08
C GLU A 176 -36.20 -19.17 -13.67
N ASN A 177 -36.27 -20.30 -12.95
CA ASN A 177 -36.69 -20.35 -11.55
C ASN A 177 -35.77 -19.54 -10.62
N ALA A 178 -34.46 -19.54 -10.87
CA ALA A 178 -33.52 -18.75 -10.06
C ALA A 178 -33.62 -17.24 -10.30
N LEU A 179 -34.05 -16.83 -11.51
CA LEU A 179 -34.25 -15.42 -11.87
C LEU A 179 -35.64 -14.90 -11.48
N THR A 180 -36.67 -15.74 -11.60
CA THR A 180 -38.05 -15.38 -11.26
C THR A 180 -38.37 -15.55 -9.80
N ARG A 181 -37.59 -16.33 -9.03
CA ARG A 181 -37.73 -16.35 -7.58
C ARG A 181 -37.23 -14.98 -7.08
N PRO A 182 -38.12 -14.06 -6.65
CA PRO A 182 -37.65 -12.91 -5.91
C PRO A 182 -36.84 -13.46 -4.73
N ALA A 183 -35.89 -12.68 -4.22
CA ALA A 183 -35.24 -13.00 -2.96
C ALA A 183 -36.31 -12.95 -1.84
N ALA A 184 -37.21 -13.93 -1.83
CA ALA A 184 -38.03 -14.30 -0.71
C ALA A 184 -36.99 -14.62 0.33
N SER A 185 -36.85 -13.67 1.25
CA SER A 185 -36.17 -13.78 2.52
C SER A 185 -36.20 -15.24 2.90
N VAL A 186 -35.04 -15.88 2.86
CA VAL A 186 -34.82 -17.14 3.55
C VAL A 186 -35.08 -16.77 5.00
N GLU A 187 -36.34 -16.83 5.41
CA GLU A 187 -36.75 -16.91 6.80
C GLU A 187 -36.04 -18.17 7.28
N THR A 188 -34.84 -17.91 7.81
CA THR A 188 -34.04 -18.88 8.51
C THR A 188 -34.90 -19.17 9.71
N THR A 189 -35.72 -20.20 9.59
CA THR A 189 -36.58 -20.68 10.66
C THR A 189 -35.61 -21.22 11.68
N ASP A 190 -35.21 -20.34 12.59
CA ASP A 190 -34.32 -20.62 13.70
C ASP A 190 -35.06 -21.67 14.57
N PRO A 191 -34.59 -22.92 14.65
CA PRO A 191 -35.29 -23.96 15.40
C PRO A 191 -35.11 -23.79 16.92
N ARG A 192 -34.76 -22.59 17.42
CA ARG A 192 -34.57 -22.28 18.84
C ARG A 192 -35.63 -21.34 19.41
N GLY A 193 -36.89 -21.57 19.06
CA GLY A 193 -38.03 -21.04 19.81
C GLY A 193 -38.30 -21.83 21.08
N ALA A 194 -37.43 -21.76 22.09
CA ALA A 194 -37.75 -22.16 23.45
C ALA A 194 -38.38 -20.96 24.19
N PRO A 195 -39.56 -21.09 24.82
CA PRO A 195 -40.19 -19.99 25.56
C PRO A 195 -39.46 -19.75 26.90
N GLY A 196 -38.50 -18.84 26.89
CA GLY A 196 -37.71 -18.45 28.05
C GLY A 196 -38.14 -17.10 28.62
N SER A 197 -39.01 -17.15 29.63
CA SER A 197 -39.02 -16.35 30.86
C SER A 197 -38.70 -14.85 30.77
N ALA A 198 -39.75 -14.06 31.04
CA ALA A 198 -39.69 -12.63 31.33
C ALA A 198 -38.66 -12.29 32.43
N ARG A 199 -37.79 -11.32 32.15
CA ARG A 199 -37.06 -10.57 33.19
C ARG A 199 -37.41 -9.08 33.15
N PRO A 200 -37.60 -8.45 34.32
CA PRO A 200 -38.09 -7.09 34.41
C PRO A 200 -37.02 -6.05 34.13
N ARG A 201 -37.49 -4.94 33.54
CA ARG A 201 -36.78 -3.67 33.32
C ARG A 201 -36.36 -3.03 34.64
N SER A 202 -35.07 -2.78 34.80
CA SER A 202 -34.50 -1.74 35.67
C SER A 202 -33.05 -1.54 35.20
N GLY A 203 -32.47 -0.35 35.04
CA GLY A 203 -32.93 1.01 35.22
C GLY A 203 -31.77 1.96 34.84
N LYS A 204 -32.04 3.27 35.00
CA LYS A 204 -31.05 4.34 35.22
C LYS A 204 -30.03 4.62 34.11
N HIS A 205 -30.41 5.54 33.23
CA HIS A 205 -29.48 6.49 32.62
C HIS A 205 -28.95 7.48 33.67
N PRO A 206 -27.63 7.70 33.77
CA PRO A 206 -27.11 8.96 34.24
C PRO A 206 -26.74 9.85 33.04
N ALA A 207 -27.24 11.09 33.10
CA ALA A 207 -26.80 12.21 32.32
C ALA A 207 -25.31 12.49 32.56
N ARG A 208 -24.56 12.76 31.48
CA ARG A 208 -23.27 13.46 31.50
C ARG A 208 -23.21 14.29 30.22
N SER A 209 -23.42 15.59 30.33
CA SER A 209 -22.48 16.64 30.75
C SER A 209 -21.70 17.18 29.55
N ALA A 210 -21.84 18.50 29.41
CA ALA A 210 -21.45 19.33 28.28
C ALA A 210 -19.94 19.62 28.17
N ALA A 211 -19.57 20.03 26.95
CA ALA A 211 -18.50 20.98 26.57
C ALA A 211 -17.03 20.50 26.68
N PRO A 212 -16.04 21.12 25.97
CA PRO A 212 -16.11 22.41 25.24
C PRO A 212 -15.57 22.44 23.79
N LYS A 213 -15.95 23.53 23.11
CA LYS A 213 -15.34 24.12 21.90
C LYS A 213 -13.86 24.40 22.10
N SER A 214 -13.03 24.18 21.07
CA SER A 214 -11.69 24.80 20.88
C SER A 214 -11.27 24.64 19.38
N PRO A 215 -10.27 25.37 18.86
CA PRO A 215 -10.51 26.61 18.11
C PRO A 215 -9.98 26.56 16.67
N ASP A 216 -10.31 27.60 15.92
CA ASP A 216 -9.73 28.02 14.65
C ASP A 216 -8.21 27.75 14.55
N ARG A 217 -7.82 27.04 13.50
CA ARG A 217 -6.44 27.04 13.01
C ARG A 217 -6.41 27.73 11.65
N SER A 218 -6.02 29.00 11.72
CA SER A 218 -5.56 29.84 10.63
C SER A 218 -4.49 29.12 9.79
N SER A 219 -4.76 28.97 8.50
CA SER A 219 -3.78 28.57 7.48
C SER A 219 -2.80 29.72 7.22
N PRO A 220 -1.47 29.52 7.31
CA PRO A 220 -0.52 30.46 6.76
C PRO A 220 -0.39 30.28 5.24
N ALA A 221 -0.25 31.42 4.58
CA ALA A 221 -0.10 31.61 3.15
C ALA A 221 1.11 30.87 2.55
N ASP A 222 0.92 30.34 1.34
CA ASP A 222 1.96 29.84 0.43
C ASP A 222 2.70 31.01 -0.25
N PRO A 223 4.03 31.17 -0.09
CA PRO A 223 4.80 32.10 -0.90
C PRO A 223 5.23 31.46 -2.23
N ALA A 224 4.70 32.06 -3.31
CA ALA A 224 5.34 32.33 -4.59
C ALA A 224 6.54 31.44 -5.01
N ARG A 225 6.30 30.52 -5.95
CA ARG A 225 7.37 29.99 -6.82
C ARG A 225 7.55 30.90 -8.03
N SER A 226 8.62 31.69 -8.00
CA SER A 226 9.16 32.40 -9.17
C SER A 226 9.65 31.38 -10.21
N ARG A 227 9.16 31.51 -11.43
CA ARG A 227 9.74 30.85 -12.61
C ARG A 227 10.75 31.82 -13.23
N VAL A 228 12.03 31.53 -13.05
CA VAL A 228 13.09 32.11 -13.88
C VAL A 228 13.02 31.43 -15.24
N ARG A 229 12.67 32.20 -16.27
CA ARG A 229 12.80 31.86 -17.69
C ARG A 229 14.23 32.21 -18.09
N ALA A 230 15.04 31.22 -18.44
CA ALA A 230 16.29 31.46 -19.16
C ALA A 230 15.97 31.47 -20.66
N GLY A 231 16.49 32.47 -21.35
CA GLY A 231 16.64 32.48 -22.81
C GLY A 231 17.77 31.58 -23.27
#